data_AF-A0A158CHM6-F1
#
_entry.id   AF-A0A158CHM6-F1
#
_cell.length_a   1.000
_cell.length_b   1.000
_cell.length_c   1.000
_cell.angle_alpha   90.00
_cell.angle_beta   90.00
_cell.angle_gamma   90.00
#
_symmetry.space_group_name_H-M   'P 1'
#
loop_
_entity.id
_entity.type
_entity.pdbx_description
1 polymer ?
#
loop_
_entity_poly.entity_id
_entity_poly.type
_entity_poly.pdbx_seq_one_letter_code
_entity_poly.pdbx_strand_id
1 'polypeptide(L)'
;MLNLATSNGLLLEYTRRYTQEVIMPITRIFRNGNSQAIRIPAELAYPDTETEVEIERVGDELRIHPVRRSLAGALDRFKRFDSDFMASGRNEPEQDDREFF
;
A
#
# COMPACT_ATOMS: atom_id res chain seq x y z
N MET A 1 -37.10 12.95 19.24
CA MET A 1 -36.84 13.19 17.81
C MET A 1 -35.71 14.20 17.73
N LEU A 2 -34.46 13.73 17.72
CA LEU A 2 -33.27 14.54 17.44
C LEU A 2 -32.62 13.92 16.20
N ASN A 3 -32.41 14.76 15.19
CA ASN A 3 -32.12 14.40 13.82
C ASN A 3 -30.66 13.95 13.69
N LEU A 4 -30.42 12.65 13.45
CA LEU A 4 -29.10 12.04 13.25
C LEU A 4 -28.66 12.15 11.78
N ALA A 5 -28.69 13.36 11.24
CA ALA A 5 -28.07 13.65 9.95
C ALA A 5 -26.63 14.13 10.21
N THR A 6 -25.68 13.42 9.58
CA THR A 6 -24.31 13.88 9.31
C THR A 6 -23.28 13.61 10.42
N SER A 7 -22.76 12.38 10.44
CA SER A 7 -21.32 12.09 10.58
C SER A 7 -21.00 10.66 10.14
N ASN A 8 -21.58 10.24 9.01
CA ASN A 8 -21.32 8.94 8.38
C ASN A 8 -19.97 8.96 7.64
N GLY A 9 -18.86 8.86 8.37
CA GLY A 9 -17.56 8.74 7.71
C GLY A 9 -16.40 8.32 8.58
N LEU A 10 -16.27 8.86 9.80
CA LEU A 10 -15.05 8.65 10.59
C LEU A 10 -15.06 7.39 11.47
N LEU A 11 -16.24 6.94 11.91
CA LEU A 11 -16.36 5.82 12.86
C LEU A 11 -16.42 4.44 12.17
N LEU A 12 -16.80 4.38 10.89
CA LEU A 12 -16.81 3.12 10.12
C LEU A 12 -15.43 2.71 9.60
N GLU A 13 -14.52 3.67 9.36
CA GLU A 13 -13.14 3.37 8.94
C GLU A 13 -12.31 2.75 10.07
N TYR A 14 -12.56 3.15 11.33
CA TYR A 14 -11.78 2.68 12.48
C TYR A 14 -12.03 1.19 12.80
N THR A 15 -13.23 0.68 12.56
CA THR A 15 -13.58 -0.73 12.80
C THR A 15 -13.28 -1.64 11.61
N ARG A 16 -13.26 -1.11 10.38
CA ARG A 16 -12.99 -1.90 9.16
C ARG A 16 -11.59 -2.54 9.14
N ARG A 17 -10.61 -1.95 9.82
CA ARG A 17 -9.26 -2.53 9.97
C ARG A 17 -9.21 -3.80 10.82
N TYR A 18 -10.26 -4.11 11.60
CA TYR A 18 -10.24 -5.23 12.57
C TYR A 18 -11.24 -6.35 12.29
N THR A 19 -12.08 -6.22 11.27
CA THR A 19 -13.06 -7.25 10.87
C THR A 19 -12.94 -7.62 9.40
N GLN A 20 -11.72 -7.63 8.86
CA GLN A 20 -11.51 -8.23 7.55
C GLN A 20 -11.52 -9.76 7.74
N GLU A 21 -12.55 -10.40 7.20
CA GLU A 21 -12.68 -11.85 7.18
C GLU A 21 -11.39 -12.45 6.61
N VAL A 22 -10.72 -13.29 7.40
CA VAL A 22 -9.41 -13.83 7.04
C VAL A 22 -9.61 -14.87 5.94
N ILE A 23 -9.24 -14.52 4.71
CA ILE A 23 -9.32 -15.40 3.54
C ILE A 23 -8.18 -16.44 3.62
N MET A 24 -8.51 -17.71 3.89
CA MET A 24 -7.56 -18.83 4.01
C MET A 24 -7.86 -19.99 3.06
N PRO A 25 -7.75 -19.80 1.73
CA PRO A 25 -7.91 -20.87 0.76
C PRO A 25 -6.79 -21.91 0.89
N ILE A 26 -7.17 -23.18 0.82
CA ILE A 26 -6.20 -24.29 0.74
C ILE A 26 -5.75 -24.42 -0.72
N THR A 27 -4.45 -24.28 -0.93
CA THR A 27 -3.82 -24.45 -2.25
C THR A 27 -2.83 -25.62 -2.25
N ARG A 28 -2.28 -25.94 -3.42
CA ARG A 28 -1.31 -27.03 -3.59
C ARG A 28 0.05 -26.50 -4.03
N ILE A 29 1.07 -27.17 -3.53
CA ILE A 29 2.44 -27.02 -4.01
C ILE A 29 2.62 -27.85 -5.28
N PHE A 30 3.38 -27.31 -6.23
CA PHE A 30 3.75 -28.01 -7.47
C PHE A 30 5.20 -27.69 -7.87
N ARG A 31 5.67 -28.28 -8.96
CA ARG A 31 6.99 -28.02 -9.54
C ARG A 31 6.85 -27.09 -10.75
N ASN A 32 7.69 -26.05 -10.82
CA ASN A 32 7.90 -25.24 -12.01
C ASN A 32 9.38 -25.28 -12.38
N GLY A 33 9.73 -26.00 -13.46
CA GLY A 33 11.09 -26.37 -13.76
C GLY A 33 11.74 -27.13 -12.59
N ASN A 34 12.91 -26.66 -12.17
CA ASN A 34 13.63 -27.23 -11.02
C ASN A 34 13.15 -26.69 -9.66
N SER A 35 12.24 -25.71 -9.65
CA SER A 35 11.79 -25.02 -8.44
C SER A 35 10.47 -25.56 -7.91
N GLN A 36 10.26 -25.39 -6.60
CA GLN A 36 8.96 -25.55 -5.97
C GLN A 36 8.15 -24.26 -6.13
N ALA A 37 6.85 -24.37 -6.39
CA ALA A 37 5.95 -23.24 -6.55
C ALA A 37 4.63 -23.47 -5.80
N ILE A 38 4.02 -22.38 -5.35
CA ILE A 38 2.69 -22.36 -4.73
C ILE A 38 1.76 -21.60 -5.67
N ARG A 39 0.55 -22.12 -5.90
CA ARG A 39 -0.49 -21.37 -6.62
C ARG A 39 -1.15 -20.40 -5.67
N ILE A 40 -1.07 -19.10 -5.96
CA ILE A 40 -1.79 -18.04 -5.22
C ILE A 40 -3.20 -17.91 -5.82
N PRO A 41 -4.28 -18.15 -5.06
CA PRO A 41 -5.65 -17.93 -5.51
C PRO A 41 -5.91 -16.46 -5.89
N ALA A 42 -6.85 -16.21 -6.79
CA ALA A 42 -7.09 -14.88 -7.36
C ALA A 42 -7.48 -13.85 -6.30
N GLU A 43 -8.20 -14.28 -5.27
CA GLU A 43 -8.59 -13.47 -4.11
C GLU A 43 -7.41 -13.05 -3.20
N LEU A 44 -6.25 -13.72 -3.34
CA LEU A 44 -5.00 -13.39 -2.64
C LEU A 44 -3.90 -12.84 -3.56
N ALA A 45 -4.14 -12.76 -4.87
CA ALA A 45 -3.15 -12.35 -5.84
C ALA A 45 -2.82 -10.85 -5.72
N TYR A 46 -1.55 -10.48 -5.92
CA TYR A 46 -1.19 -9.07 -6.05
C TYR A 46 -1.83 -8.47 -7.30
N PRO A 47 -2.21 -7.17 -7.29
CA PRO A 47 -2.81 -6.52 -8.45
C PRO A 47 -1.87 -6.47 -9.67
N ASP A 48 -0.56 -6.36 -9.41
CA ASP A 48 0.49 -6.29 -10.43
C ASP A 48 1.24 -7.63 -10.51
N THR A 49 1.28 -8.20 -11.71
CA THR A 49 1.97 -9.46 -12.02
C THR A 49 3.49 -9.36 -11.90
N GLU A 50 4.06 -8.15 -11.95
CA GLU A 50 5.49 -7.88 -11.81
C GLU A 50 5.89 -7.54 -10.36
N THR A 51 4.99 -7.71 -9.39
CA THR A 51 5.30 -7.47 -7.97
C THR A 51 6.45 -8.35 -7.51
N GLU A 52 7.61 -7.73 -7.23
CA GLU A 52 8.71 -8.40 -6.55
C GLU A 52 8.33 -8.66 -5.09
N VAL A 53 8.61 -9.87 -4.62
CA VAL A 53 8.31 -10.31 -3.26
C VAL A 53 9.54 -10.87 -2.58
N GLU A 54 9.63 -10.62 -1.27
CA GLU A 54 10.52 -11.30 -0.35
C GLU A 54 9.77 -12.48 0.28
N ILE A 55 10.49 -13.56 0.54
CA ILE A 55 9.98 -14.73 1.26
C ILE A 55 10.91 -15.08 2.41
N GLU A 56 10.35 -15.18 3.61
CA GLU A 56 11.04 -15.67 4.81
C GLU A 56 10.37 -16.92 5.37
N ARG A 57 11.17 -17.78 6.01
CA ARG A 57 10.66 -18.95 6.74
C ARG A 57 10.72 -18.67 8.24
N VAL A 58 9.59 -18.84 8.91
CA VAL A 58 9.47 -18.72 10.36
C VAL A 58 8.87 -20.01 10.89
N GLY A 59 9.71 -20.94 11.36
CA GLY A 59 9.27 -22.29 11.73
C GLY A 59 8.71 -23.04 10.52
N ASP A 60 7.46 -23.48 10.63
CA ASP A 60 6.71 -24.16 9.56
C ASP A 60 6.03 -23.18 8.58
N GLU A 61 5.93 -21.90 8.92
CA GLU A 61 5.34 -20.86 8.09
C GLU A 61 6.29 -20.35 6.99
N LEU A 62 5.72 -20.01 5.85
CA LEU A 62 6.33 -19.16 4.84
C LEU A 62 5.60 -17.82 4.83
N ARG A 63 6.32 -16.73 5.07
CA ARG A 63 5.78 -15.37 5.03
C ARG A 63 6.27 -14.70 3.76
N ILE A 64 5.33 -14.18 2.97
CA ILE A 64 5.59 -13.54 1.69
C ILE A 64 5.08 -12.10 1.79
N HIS A 65 5.93 -11.14 1.48
CA HIS A 65 5.56 -9.72 1.45
C HIS A 65 6.21 -9.03 0.24
N PRO A 66 5.58 -7.97 -0.32
CA PRO A 66 6.19 -7.20 -1.40
C PRO A 66 7.52 -6.58 -0.95
N VAL A 67 8.49 -6.54 -1.87
CA VAL A 67 9.75 -5.83 -1.64
C VAL A 67 9.43 -4.37 -1.36
N ARG A 68 9.82 -3.89 -0.18
CA ARG A 68 9.72 -2.47 0.14
C ARG A 68 10.91 -1.76 -0.48
N ARG A 69 10.68 -0.98 -1.53
CA ARG A 69 11.70 -0.06 -2.03
C ARG A 69 12.02 0.95 -0.93
N SER A 70 13.22 0.80 -0.35
CA SER A 70 13.69 1.70 0.68
C SER A 70 13.91 3.10 0.11
N LEU A 71 13.49 4.13 0.84
CA LEU A 71 13.95 5.51 0.61
C LEU A 71 15.31 5.77 1.29
N ALA A 72 16.04 4.73 1.69
CA ALA A 72 17.41 4.88 2.18
C ALA A 72 18.25 5.66 1.15
N GLY A 73 18.95 6.69 1.63
CA GLY A 73 19.69 7.63 0.78
C GLY A 73 18.85 8.73 0.13
N ALA A 74 17.53 8.79 0.34
CA ALA A 74 16.71 9.91 -0.13
C ALA A 74 17.16 11.25 0.50
N LEU A 75 17.50 11.23 1.80
CA LEU A 75 18.04 12.40 2.50
C LEU A 75 19.40 12.85 1.93
N ASP A 76 20.25 11.92 1.47
CA ASP A 76 21.52 12.27 0.83
C ASP A 76 21.30 12.97 -0.51
N ARG A 77 20.18 12.74 -1.19
CA ARG A 77 19.81 13.49 -2.40
C ARG A 77 19.42 14.92 -2.08
N PHE A 78 18.76 15.17 -0.94
CA PHE A 78 18.39 16.52 -0.50
C PHE A 78 19.59 17.39 -0.12
N LYS A 79 20.74 16.80 0.24
CA LYS A 79 22.00 17.54 0.45
C LYS A 79 22.50 18.25 -0.81
N ARG A 80 21.96 17.94 -1.99
CA ARG A 80 22.29 18.61 -3.26
C ARG A 80 21.49 19.89 -3.50
N PHE A 81 20.49 20.18 -2.67
CA PHE A 81 19.80 21.45 -2.75
C PHE A 81 20.68 22.55 -2.17
N ASP A 82 20.74 23.67 -2.90
CA ASP A 82 21.40 24.88 -2.41
C ASP A 82 20.63 25.49 -1.23
N SER A 83 21.31 26.34 -0.45
CA SER A 83 20.74 26.93 0.77
C SER A 83 19.51 27.80 0.54
N ASP A 84 19.32 28.29 -0.68
CA ASP A 84 18.20 29.12 -1.12
C ASP A 84 17.08 28.33 -1.82
N PHE A 85 17.24 27.01 -1.97
CA PHE A 85 16.22 26.15 -2.55
C PHE A 85 14.91 26.26 -1.77
N MET A 86 13.85 26.74 -2.45
CA MET A 86 12.52 27.00 -1.86
C MET A 86 12.52 28.05 -0.73
N ALA A 87 13.51 28.94 -0.64
CA ALA A 87 13.57 29.99 0.39
C ALA A 87 12.35 30.93 0.38
N SER A 88 11.76 31.17 -0.80
CA SER A 88 10.54 31.97 -0.97
C SER A 88 9.23 31.18 -0.75
N GLY A 89 9.32 29.92 -0.33
CA GLY A 89 8.17 29.04 -0.14
C GLY A 89 7.61 28.46 -1.44
N ARG A 90 6.48 27.76 -1.33
CA ARG A 90 5.72 27.25 -2.47
C ARG A 90 4.75 28.36 -2.92
N ASN A 91 4.80 28.73 -4.19
CA ASN A 91 3.79 29.62 -4.76
C ASN A 91 2.43 28.94 -4.66
N GLU A 92 1.44 29.65 -4.13
CA GLU A 92 0.05 29.22 -4.23
C GLU A 92 -0.36 29.31 -5.70
N PRO A 93 -0.92 28.24 -6.28
CA PRO A 93 -1.49 28.33 -7.61
C PRO A 93 -2.71 29.25 -7.57
N GLU A 94 -2.80 30.21 -8.50
CA GLU A 94 -4.06 30.90 -8.76
C GLU A 94 -5.10 29.85 -9.15
N GLN A 95 -6.19 29.79 -8.39
CA GLN A 95 -7.32 28.94 -8.72
C GLN A 95 -8.26 29.76 -9.60
N ASP A 96 -8.49 29.31 -10.83
CA ASP A 96 -9.56 29.86 -11.64
C ASP A 96 -10.91 29.55 -10.98
N ASP A 97 -11.81 30.53 -11.00
CA ASP A 97 -13.20 30.33 -10.64
C ASP A 97 -13.80 29.26 -11.56
N ARG A 98 -14.27 28.16 -10.96
CA ARG A 98 -14.95 27.10 -11.69
C ARG A 98 -16.45 27.29 -11.61
N GLU A 99 -17.12 27.35 -12.76
CA GLU A 99 -18.56 27.18 -12.80
C GLU A 99 -18.92 25.77 -12.31
N PHE A 100 -19.82 25.71 -11.33
CA PHE A 100 -20.41 24.45 -10.89
C PHE A 100 -21.40 23.99 -11.96
N PHE A 101 -21.15 22.80 -12.53
CA PHE A 101 -22.10 22.08 -13.38
C PHE A 101 -23.01 21.17 -12.54
#